data_AF-A0A8I6AEK0-F1
#
_entry.id   AF-A0A8I6AEK0-F1
#
_cell.length_a   1.000
_cell.length_b   1.000
_cell.length_c   1.000
_cell.angle_alpha   90.00
_cell.angle_beta   90.00
_cell.angle_gamma   90.00
#
_symmetry.space_group_name_H-M   'P 1'
#
loop_
_entity.id
_entity.type
_entity.pdbx_description
1 polymer ?
#
loop_
_entity_poly.entity_id
_entity_poly.type
_entity_poly.pdbx_seq_one_letter_code
_entity_poly.pdbx_strand_id
1 'polypeptide(L)'
;VAHYNFKKIMLVHPFYALLMNILYYKDHYKLTLGQINTAKNLVENVTKDYMRFMKYGDSLYRCKQLKRSALGRMCTIIKRQRQSLEYLGQVRQHLSLLPSIDPNMRRLLLCGYPNVGKSSFINKVTRADMAVQPYAFATKSLFVRHMDYKYLRCPSCSKMPHDVSSLQDVKTVKKAKTMMKKMQKKMNCLGKKGEADIHVFYMKPKHLLSGKRKAGKKDRR
;
A
#
# COMPACT_ATOMS: atom_id res chain seq x y z
N VAL A 1 16.83 -2.02 -14.52
CA VAL A 1 16.39 -2.00 -13.11
C VAL A 1 15.29 -3.03 -12.80
N ALA A 2 14.26 -3.21 -13.64
CA ALA A 2 13.17 -4.18 -13.38
C ALA A 2 13.60 -5.66 -13.27
N HIS A 3 14.60 -6.11 -14.04
CA HIS A 3 15.02 -7.52 -14.05
C HIS A 3 15.60 -8.03 -12.73
N TYR A 4 16.24 -7.16 -11.94
CA TYR A 4 16.85 -7.56 -10.65
C TYR A 4 15.82 -7.66 -9.52
N ASN A 5 14.68 -6.99 -9.64
CA ASN A 5 13.69 -6.95 -8.56
C ASN A 5 12.80 -8.20 -8.53
N PHE A 6 12.46 -8.78 -9.69
CA PHE A 6 11.53 -9.91 -9.74
C PHE A 6 12.13 -11.23 -9.22
N LYS A 7 13.42 -11.51 -9.51
CA LYS A 7 14.08 -12.72 -8.99
C LYS A 7 14.19 -12.73 -7.46
N LYS A 8 14.28 -11.55 -6.84
CA LYS A 8 14.40 -11.44 -5.39
C LYS A 8 13.16 -11.91 -4.66
N ILE A 9 11.96 -11.82 -5.26
CA ILE A 9 10.69 -12.12 -4.57
C ILE A 9 10.67 -13.55 -4.00
N MET A 10 11.29 -14.52 -4.69
CA MET A 10 11.38 -15.90 -4.21
C MET A 10 12.34 -16.10 -3.03
N LEU A 11 13.31 -15.20 -2.85
CA LEU A 11 14.36 -15.29 -1.84
C LEU A 11 14.09 -14.43 -0.60
N VAL A 12 13.08 -13.55 -0.61
CA VAL A 12 12.83 -12.63 0.52
C VAL A 12 12.39 -13.38 1.78
N HIS A 13 11.37 -14.24 1.67
CA HIS A 13 10.87 -15.02 2.82
C HIS A 13 9.97 -16.18 2.37
N PRO A 14 9.98 -17.36 3.05
CA PRO A 14 9.11 -18.49 2.73
C PRO A 14 7.61 -18.14 2.69
N PHE A 15 7.16 -17.20 3.53
CA PHE A 15 5.79 -16.66 3.51
C PHE A 15 5.41 -16.09 2.14
N TYR A 16 6.28 -15.25 1.56
CA TYR A 16 6.02 -14.66 0.25
C TYR A 16 6.14 -15.69 -0.87
N ALA A 17 7.06 -16.65 -0.76
CA ALA A 17 7.14 -17.75 -1.70
C ALA A 17 5.85 -18.59 -1.73
N LEU A 18 5.27 -18.89 -0.57
CA LEU A 18 4.01 -19.62 -0.45
C LEU A 18 2.82 -18.79 -0.96
N LEU A 19 2.74 -17.51 -0.56
CA LEU A 19 1.69 -16.61 -1.05
C LEU A 19 1.72 -16.49 -2.58
N MET A 20 2.92 -16.33 -3.16
CA MET A 20 3.08 -16.30 -4.61
C MET A 20 2.67 -17.61 -5.25
N ASN A 21 3.01 -18.76 -4.64
CA ASN A 21 2.63 -20.08 -5.18
C ASN A 21 1.10 -20.30 -5.20
N ILE A 22 0.38 -19.69 -4.25
CA ILE A 22 -1.09 -19.76 -4.17
C ILE A 22 -1.73 -18.80 -5.19
N LEU A 23 -1.24 -17.56 -5.27
CA LEU A 23 -1.80 -16.55 -6.18
C LEU A 23 -1.42 -16.79 -7.64
N TYR A 24 -0.20 -17.28 -7.86
CA TYR A 24 0.37 -17.55 -9.17
C TYR A 24 0.96 -18.95 -9.16
N TYR A 25 0.60 -19.77 -10.14
CA TYR A 25 1.29 -21.03 -10.35
C TYR A 25 2.78 -20.76 -10.58
N LYS A 26 3.61 -21.13 -9.60
CA LYS A 26 5.06 -20.86 -9.57
C LYS A 26 5.75 -21.28 -10.86
N ASP A 27 5.31 -22.38 -11.45
CA ASP A 27 5.88 -22.93 -12.67
C ASP A 27 5.62 -22.02 -13.88
N HIS A 28 4.40 -21.49 -14.03
CA HIS A 28 4.09 -20.57 -15.12
C HIS A 28 4.89 -19.26 -15.01
N TYR A 29 5.01 -18.73 -13.78
CA TYR A 29 5.83 -17.55 -13.53
C TYR A 29 7.32 -17.79 -13.82
N LYS A 30 7.85 -18.96 -13.44
CA LYS A 30 9.24 -19.36 -13.72
C LYS A 30 9.50 -19.56 -15.21
N LEU A 31 8.58 -20.20 -15.93
CA LEU A 31 8.68 -20.43 -17.37
C LEU A 31 8.67 -19.11 -18.15
N THR A 32 7.77 -18.18 -17.82
CA THR A 32 7.69 -16.86 -18.46
C THR A 32 8.96 -16.04 -18.22
N LEU A 33 9.51 -16.02 -17.00
CA LEU A 33 10.82 -15.41 -16.74
C LEU A 33 11.96 -16.09 -17.50
N GLY A 34 11.90 -17.42 -17.65
CA GLY A 34 12.85 -18.18 -18.46
C GLY A 34 12.83 -17.76 -19.93
N GLN A 35 11.65 -17.60 -20.53
CA GLN A 35 11.46 -17.12 -21.91
C GLN A 35 12.04 -15.71 -22.13
N ILE A 36 11.89 -14.79 -21.17
CA ILE A 36 12.49 -13.46 -21.28
C ILE A 36 14.02 -13.54 -21.20
N ASN A 37 14.56 -14.43 -20.36
CA ASN A 37 16.00 -14.62 -20.25
C ASN A 37 16.61 -15.23 -21.53
N THR A 38 15.94 -16.19 -22.17
CA THR A 38 16.37 -16.74 -23.46
C THR A 38 16.28 -15.69 -24.56
N ALA A 39 15.20 -14.88 -24.59
CA ALA A 39 15.07 -13.76 -25.52
C ALA A 39 16.21 -12.74 -25.37
N LYS A 40 16.59 -12.40 -24.14
CA LYS A 40 17.75 -11.54 -23.86
C LYS A 40 19.04 -12.12 -24.46
N ASN A 41 19.33 -13.40 -24.20
CA ASN A 41 20.53 -14.06 -24.74
C ASN A 41 20.52 -14.11 -26.28
N LEU A 42 19.37 -14.33 -26.90
CA LEU A 42 19.23 -14.29 -28.37
C LEU A 42 19.54 -12.89 -28.93
N VAL A 43 19.08 -11.83 -28.28
CA VAL A 43 19.39 -10.44 -28.70
C VAL A 43 20.89 -10.15 -28.58
N GLU A 44 21.55 -10.62 -27.51
CA GLU A 44 23.00 -10.49 -27.36
C GLU A 44 23.78 -11.25 -28.44
N ASN A 45 23.35 -12.46 -28.80
CA ASN A 45 23.95 -13.25 -29.88
C ASN A 45 23.80 -12.56 -31.24
N VAL A 46 22.58 -12.11 -31.56
CA VAL A 46 22.31 -11.32 -32.77
C VAL A 46 23.22 -10.08 -32.83
N THR A 47 23.35 -9.36 -31.72
CA THR A 47 24.22 -8.18 -31.65
C THR A 47 25.66 -8.52 -32.01
N LYS A 48 26.21 -9.61 -31.44
CA LYS A 48 27.58 -10.07 -31.71
C LYS A 48 27.78 -10.46 -33.18
N ASP A 49 26.83 -11.16 -33.78
CA ASP A 49 26.91 -11.60 -35.19
C ASP A 49 26.93 -10.40 -36.14
N TYR A 50 26.03 -9.43 -35.94
CA TYR A 50 26.00 -8.23 -36.78
C TYR A 50 27.20 -7.32 -36.56
N MET A 51 27.73 -7.22 -35.34
CA MET A 51 28.99 -6.51 -35.07
C MET A 51 30.17 -7.13 -35.83
N ARG A 52 30.21 -8.46 -35.99
CA ARG A 52 31.23 -9.13 -36.81
C ARG A 52 31.07 -8.80 -38.30
N PHE A 53 29.84 -8.85 -38.84
CA PHE A 53 29.59 -8.54 -40.24
C PHE A 53 29.87 -7.07 -40.60
N MET A 54 29.62 -6.14 -39.67
CA MET A 54 29.86 -4.71 -39.90
C MET A 54 31.36 -4.37 -40.04
N LYS A 55 32.28 -5.19 -39.51
CA LYS A 55 33.73 -4.96 -39.65
C LYS A 55 34.23 -5.13 -41.08
N TYR A 56 33.55 -5.92 -41.90
CA TYR A 56 33.91 -6.23 -43.30
C TYR A 56 32.99 -5.51 -44.31
N GLY A 57 32.42 -4.37 -43.92
CA GLY A 57 31.51 -3.62 -44.77
C GLY A 57 32.25 -2.65 -45.70
N ASP A 58 32.29 -2.94 -47.00
CA ASP A 58 33.00 -2.10 -47.99
C ASP A 58 32.23 -0.84 -48.41
N SER A 59 30.89 -0.89 -48.34
CA SER A 59 30.00 0.17 -48.83
C SER A 59 29.02 0.63 -47.75
N LEU A 60 28.73 1.93 -47.73
CA LEU A 60 27.71 2.53 -46.87
C LEU A 60 26.34 1.85 -47.05
N TYR A 61 26.01 1.44 -48.28
CA TYR A 61 24.75 0.74 -48.57
C TYR A 61 24.67 -0.62 -47.86
N ARG A 62 25.76 -1.40 -47.90
CA ARG A 62 25.85 -2.71 -47.24
C ARG A 62 25.74 -2.59 -45.73
N CYS A 63 26.42 -1.61 -45.13
CA CYS A 63 26.33 -1.31 -43.70
C CYS A 63 24.91 -0.89 -43.28
N LYS A 64 24.23 -0.08 -44.10
CA LYS A 64 22.83 0.33 -43.87
C LYS A 64 21.88 -0.88 -43.90
N GLN A 65 22.06 -1.79 -44.85
CA GLN A 65 21.25 -3.01 -44.96
C GLN A 65 21.47 -3.97 -43.78
N LEU A 66 22.73 -4.17 -43.36
CA LEU A 66 23.06 -4.96 -42.16
C LEU A 66 22.41 -4.39 -40.91
N LYS A 67 22.48 -3.06 -40.70
CA LYS A 67 21.81 -2.38 -39.59
C LYS A 67 20.29 -2.62 -39.61
N ARG A 68 19.64 -2.44 -40.77
CA ARG A 68 18.20 -2.68 -40.92
C ARG A 68 17.82 -4.14 -40.64
N SER A 69 18.63 -5.07 -41.10
CA SER A 69 18.47 -6.51 -40.85
C SER A 69 18.61 -6.86 -39.37
N ALA A 70 19.63 -6.31 -38.69
CA ALA A 70 19.86 -6.51 -37.25
C ALA A 70 18.68 -6.05 -36.41
N LEU A 71 18.23 -4.82 -36.64
CA LEU A 71 17.06 -4.25 -35.95
C LEU A 71 15.80 -5.06 -36.23
N GLY A 72 15.61 -5.52 -37.48
CA GLY A 72 14.50 -6.40 -37.85
C GLY A 72 14.51 -7.70 -37.05
N ARG A 73 15.66 -8.38 -36.93
CA ARG A 73 15.78 -9.61 -36.13
C ARG A 73 15.51 -9.37 -34.64
N MET A 74 16.06 -8.29 -34.07
CA MET A 74 15.80 -7.92 -32.67
C MET A 74 14.31 -7.65 -32.42
N CYS A 75 13.66 -6.89 -33.29
CA CYS A 75 12.23 -6.62 -33.22
C CYS A 75 11.39 -7.90 -33.30
N THR A 76 11.74 -8.86 -34.16
CA THR A 76 11.04 -10.14 -34.27
C THR A 76 11.16 -10.97 -32.99
N ILE A 77 12.34 -11.00 -32.36
CA ILE A 77 12.54 -11.68 -31.08
C ILE A 77 11.65 -11.06 -29.99
N ILE A 78 11.60 -9.73 -29.92
CA ILE A 78 10.78 -9.01 -28.92
C ILE A 78 9.28 -9.24 -29.19
N LYS A 79 8.83 -9.16 -30.45
CA LYS A 79 7.42 -9.38 -30.83
C LYS A 79 6.93 -10.78 -30.48
N ARG A 80 7.78 -11.81 -30.58
CA ARG A 80 7.44 -13.18 -30.19
C ARG A 80 7.11 -13.32 -28.69
N GLN A 81 7.66 -12.46 -27.82
CA GLN A 81 7.46 -12.52 -26.37
C GLN A 81 6.25 -11.72 -25.86
N ARG A 82 5.34 -11.29 -26.75
CA ARG A 82 4.18 -10.46 -26.39
C ARG A 82 3.33 -11.07 -25.26
N GLN A 83 3.01 -12.36 -25.35
CA GLN A 83 2.18 -13.06 -24.36
C GLN A 83 2.82 -13.07 -22.96
N SER A 84 4.13 -13.36 -22.89
CA SER A 84 4.87 -13.41 -21.62
C SER A 84 4.98 -12.03 -20.97
N LEU A 85 5.13 -10.96 -21.77
CA LEU A 85 5.15 -9.58 -21.28
C LEU A 85 3.77 -9.11 -20.78
N GLU A 86 2.70 -9.51 -21.45
CA GLU A 86 1.33 -9.21 -21.03
C GLU A 86 1.01 -9.88 -19.68
N TYR A 87 1.35 -11.15 -19.53
CA TYR A 87 1.23 -11.87 -18.27
C TYR A 87 2.01 -11.20 -17.13
N LEU A 88 3.29 -10.87 -17.35
CA LEU A 88 4.10 -10.16 -16.35
C LEU A 88 3.56 -8.76 -16.03
N GLY A 89 2.91 -8.11 -16.99
CA GLY A 89 2.20 -6.84 -16.81
C GLY A 89 1.03 -6.97 -15.83
N GLN A 90 0.19 -8.00 -16.00
CA GLN A 90 -0.91 -8.32 -15.09
C GLN A 90 -0.41 -8.65 -13.68
N VAL A 91 0.60 -9.53 -13.58
CA VAL A 91 1.22 -9.88 -12.29
C VAL A 91 1.71 -8.63 -11.56
N ARG A 92 2.40 -7.71 -12.26
CA ARG A 92 2.88 -6.46 -11.67
C ARG A 92 1.76 -5.59 -11.09
N GLN A 93 0.64 -5.46 -11.81
CA GLN A 93 -0.50 -4.66 -11.35
C GLN A 93 -1.09 -5.24 -10.05
N HIS A 94 -1.26 -6.55 -9.99
CA HIS A 94 -1.76 -7.23 -8.79
C HIS A 94 -0.79 -7.19 -7.61
N LEU A 95 0.52 -7.33 -7.86
CA LEU A 95 1.54 -7.22 -6.81
C LEU A 95 1.57 -5.85 -6.15
N SER A 96 1.24 -4.79 -6.89
CA SER A 96 1.15 -3.42 -6.36
C SER A 96 0.01 -3.24 -5.35
N LEU A 97 -0.98 -4.15 -5.33
CA LEU A 97 -2.13 -4.08 -4.43
C LEU A 97 -1.92 -4.83 -3.12
N LEU A 98 -0.90 -5.69 -3.04
CA LEU A 98 -0.67 -6.51 -1.86
C LEU A 98 -0.17 -5.66 -0.69
N PRO A 99 -0.71 -5.85 0.53
CA PRO A 99 -0.18 -5.17 1.70
C PRO A 99 1.24 -5.67 2.02
N SER A 100 2.12 -4.78 2.44
CA SER A 100 3.45 -5.15 2.95
C SER A 100 3.30 -5.83 4.32
N ILE A 101 3.68 -7.11 4.39
CA ILE A 101 3.59 -7.93 5.60
C ILE A 101 5.01 -8.39 5.96
N ASP A 102 5.60 -7.75 6.96
CA ASP A 102 6.96 -8.08 7.38
C ASP A 102 6.97 -9.29 8.31
N PRO A 103 7.66 -10.39 7.96
CA PRO A 103 7.54 -11.70 8.63
C PRO A 103 8.13 -11.71 10.03
N ASN A 104 9.08 -10.82 10.28
CA ASN A 104 9.82 -10.78 11.54
C ASN A 104 9.10 -9.96 12.62
N MET A 105 7.98 -9.32 12.28
CA MET A 105 7.18 -8.54 13.23
C MET A 105 6.18 -9.41 13.98
N ARG A 106 5.81 -9.00 15.21
CA ARG A 106 4.70 -9.62 15.94
C ARG A 106 3.40 -9.39 15.17
N ARG A 107 2.71 -10.47 14.81
CA ARG A 107 1.42 -10.43 14.10
C ARG A 107 0.34 -11.15 14.91
N LEU A 108 -0.88 -10.63 14.83
CA LEU A 108 -2.08 -11.29 15.30
C LEU A 108 -2.93 -11.64 14.08
N LEU A 109 -3.23 -12.92 13.91
CA LEU A 109 -4.09 -13.40 12.82
C LEU A 109 -5.48 -13.67 13.39
N LEU A 110 -6.52 -13.12 12.75
CA LEU A 110 -7.91 -13.37 13.12
C LEU A 110 -8.52 -14.35 12.12
N CYS A 111 -8.68 -15.61 12.54
CA CYS A 111 -9.30 -16.68 11.75
C CYS A 111 -10.72 -16.99 12.24
N GLY A 112 -11.55 -17.57 11.37
CA GLY A 112 -12.86 -18.14 11.74
C GLY A 112 -13.83 -18.20 10.56
N TYR A 113 -15.09 -18.55 10.82
CA TYR A 113 -16.14 -18.61 9.79
C TYR A 113 -16.50 -17.25 9.15
N PRO A 114 -17.03 -17.23 7.92
CA PRO A 114 -17.62 -16.01 7.36
C PRO A 114 -18.69 -15.43 8.29
N ASN A 115 -18.89 -14.11 8.25
CA ASN A 115 -19.92 -13.38 9.01
C ASN A 115 -19.87 -13.40 10.54
N VAL A 116 -18.89 -14.04 11.19
CA VAL A 116 -18.72 -13.99 12.67
C VAL A 116 -18.29 -12.62 13.23
N GLY A 117 -18.22 -11.58 12.39
CA GLY A 117 -17.86 -10.22 12.83
C GLY A 117 -16.36 -9.95 12.98
N LYS A 118 -15.47 -10.76 12.39
CA LYS A 118 -14.00 -10.51 12.42
C LYS A 118 -13.63 -9.09 11.97
N SER A 119 -14.22 -8.59 10.89
CA SER A 119 -14.00 -7.23 10.39
C SER A 119 -14.49 -6.18 11.40
N SER A 120 -15.66 -6.40 12.01
CA SER A 120 -16.18 -5.54 13.08
C SER A 120 -15.26 -5.50 14.29
N PHE A 121 -14.67 -6.64 14.68
CA PHE A 121 -13.68 -6.71 15.75
C PHE A 121 -12.42 -5.89 15.41
N ILE A 122 -11.90 -6.03 14.19
CA ILE A 122 -10.73 -5.24 13.75
C ILE A 122 -11.04 -3.74 13.75
N ASN A 123 -12.23 -3.31 13.33
CA ASN A 123 -12.62 -1.89 13.34
C ASN A 123 -12.76 -1.31 14.76
N LYS A 124 -13.06 -2.14 15.77
CA LYS A 124 -13.12 -1.71 17.17
C LYS A 124 -11.73 -1.62 17.79
N VAL A 125 -10.88 -2.59 17.47
CA VAL A 125 -9.54 -2.75 18.05
C VAL A 125 -8.52 -1.81 17.37
N THR A 126 -8.64 -1.64 16.07
CA THR A 126 -7.81 -0.75 15.24
C THR A 126 -8.64 0.42 14.76
N ARG A 127 -8.01 1.57 14.46
CA ARG A 127 -8.70 2.74 13.87
C ARG A 127 -8.99 2.54 12.38
N ALA A 128 -9.50 1.38 11.99
CA ALA A 128 -9.73 1.01 10.60
C ALA A 128 -11.22 1.08 10.26
N ASP A 129 -11.54 1.74 9.16
CA ASP A 129 -12.88 1.73 8.58
C ASP A 129 -12.94 0.68 7.47
N MET A 130 -13.15 -0.59 7.83
CA MET A 130 -13.52 -1.61 6.85
C MET A 130 -15.03 -1.65 6.67
N ALA A 131 -15.49 -1.63 5.42
CA ALA A 131 -16.89 -1.84 5.09
C ALA A 131 -17.32 -3.25 5.53
N VAL A 132 -18.30 -3.34 6.43
CA VAL A 132 -18.88 -4.60 6.87
C VAL A 132 -20.18 -4.81 6.12
N GLN A 133 -20.27 -5.89 5.36
CA GLN A 133 -21.47 -6.29 4.64
C GLN A 133 -22.05 -7.59 5.25
N PRO A 134 -23.38 -7.79 5.26
CA PRO A 134 -24.01 -8.91 5.96
C PRO A 134 -23.93 -10.26 5.23
N TYR A 135 -23.30 -10.33 4.05
CA TYR A 135 -23.15 -11.54 3.26
C TYR A 135 -21.74 -12.13 3.36
N ALA A 136 -21.64 -13.46 3.18
CA ALA A 136 -20.38 -14.18 3.23
C ALA A 136 -19.40 -13.70 2.14
N PHE A 137 -18.09 -13.76 2.41
CA PHE A 137 -17.02 -13.33 1.49
C PHE A 137 -16.94 -11.82 1.19
N ALA A 138 -17.42 -10.97 2.11
CA ALA A 138 -17.28 -9.52 2.01
C ALA A 138 -15.80 -9.04 1.94
N THR A 139 -14.87 -9.74 2.58
CA THR A 139 -13.42 -9.46 2.49
C THR A 139 -12.72 -10.51 1.62
N LYS A 140 -12.45 -10.19 0.35
CA LYS A 140 -11.77 -11.10 -0.61
C LYS A 140 -10.25 -11.06 -0.50
N SER A 141 -9.67 -10.01 0.08
CA SER A 141 -8.23 -9.83 0.25
C SER A 141 -7.83 -9.85 1.73
N LEU A 142 -6.56 -10.22 1.97
CA LEU A 142 -5.95 -10.13 3.30
C LEU A 142 -5.77 -8.65 3.66
N PHE A 143 -6.35 -8.22 4.77
CA PHE A 143 -6.14 -6.89 5.32
C PHE A 143 -5.06 -6.93 6.38
N VAL A 144 -4.08 -6.04 6.25
CA VAL A 144 -3.00 -5.86 7.23
C VAL A 144 -3.23 -4.53 7.91
N ARG A 145 -3.28 -4.57 9.23
CA ARG A 145 -3.42 -3.38 10.07
C ARG A 145 -2.38 -3.41 11.16
N HIS A 146 -1.94 -2.23 11.51
CA HIS A 146 -0.93 -2.04 12.52
C HIS A 146 -1.57 -1.55 13.81
N MET A 147 -1.11 -2.12 14.90
CA MET A 147 -1.56 -1.79 16.25
C MET A 147 -0.39 -1.28 17.05
N ASP A 148 -0.49 -0.02 17.48
CA ASP A 148 0.46 0.57 18.40
C ASP A 148 -0.10 0.45 19.82
N TYR A 149 0.54 -0.35 20.69
CA TYR A 149 0.21 -0.41 22.12
C TYR A 149 1.46 -0.18 22.98
N LYS A 150 1.39 0.84 23.85
CA LYS A 150 2.37 1.17 24.92
C LYS A 150 3.84 0.93 24.53
N TYR A 151 4.33 1.67 23.53
CA TYR A 151 5.75 1.74 23.12
C TYR A 151 6.41 0.46 22.59
N LEU A 152 5.71 -0.69 22.56
CA LEU A 152 6.09 -1.82 21.71
C LEU A 152 5.63 -1.50 20.29
N ARG A 153 6.53 -0.87 19.53
CA ARG A 153 6.32 -0.57 18.10
C ARG A 153 6.18 -1.89 17.35
N CYS A 154 4.99 -2.16 16.80
CA CYS A 154 4.86 -3.06 15.67
C CYS A 154 5.40 -2.28 14.46
N PRO A 155 6.50 -2.68 13.79
CA PRO A 155 7.35 -1.81 12.95
C PRO A 155 6.80 -1.08 11.69
N SER A 156 5.53 -0.71 11.62
CA SER A 156 4.93 0.00 10.48
C SER A 156 4.74 1.51 10.64
N CYS A 157 4.87 2.02 11.86
CA CYS A 157 4.69 3.43 12.12
C CYS A 157 6.05 4.06 12.38
N SER A 158 7.01 4.04 11.44
CA SER A 158 8.35 4.59 11.60
C SER A 158 8.45 6.11 11.42
N LYS A 159 7.46 6.90 11.90
CA LYS A 159 7.60 8.34 12.20
C LYS A 159 6.70 8.66 13.40
N MET A 160 7.26 9.12 14.51
CA MET A 160 6.47 9.75 15.57
C MET A 160 6.00 11.12 15.04
N PRO A 161 4.75 11.54 15.28
CA PRO A 161 4.42 12.96 15.14
C PRO A 161 5.33 13.77 16.09
N HIS A 162 5.96 14.83 15.58
CA HIS A 162 6.96 15.65 16.28
C HIS A 162 6.47 16.31 17.59
N ASP A 163 5.18 16.20 17.94
CA ASP A 163 4.56 16.91 19.07
C ASP A 163 4.70 16.23 20.44
N VAL A 164 5.27 15.03 20.54
CA VAL A 164 5.34 14.27 21.82
C VAL A 164 6.73 13.78 22.21
N SER A 165 7.77 14.05 21.41
CA SER A 165 9.13 13.58 21.68
C SER A 165 9.90 14.41 22.71
N SER A 166 9.41 15.60 23.10
CA SER A 166 10.23 16.62 23.78
C SER A 166 9.82 16.91 25.23
N LEU A 167 8.80 16.25 25.78
CA LEU A 167 8.25 16.56 27.11
C LEU A 167 8.11 15.28 27.95
N GLN A 168 9.01 15.07 28.91
CA GLN A 168 9.09 13.87 29.76
C GLN A 168 7.95 13.77 30.81
N ASP A 169 7.24 14.87 31.07
CA ASP A 169 6.25 14.96 32.16
C ASP A 169 4.79 15.00 31.67
N VAL A 170 3.96 14.08 32.19
CA VAL A 170 2.52 13.96 31.87
C VAL A 170 1.75 15.25 32.20
N LYS A 171 2.22 16.04 33.18
CA LYS A 171 1.59 17.31 33.61
C LYS A 171 1.81 18.43 32.59
N THR A 172 3.01 18.54 32.02
CA THR A 172 3.37 19.55 31.00
C THR A 172 2.68 19.26 29.67
N VAL A 173 2.54 17.99 29.28
CA VAL A 173 1.76 17.58 28.10
C VAL A 173 0.29 17.99 28.21
N LYS A 174 -0.34 17.81 29.38
CA LYS A 174 -1.74 18.21 29.61
C LYS A 174 -1.92 19.74 29.59
N LYS A 175 -0.99 20.49 30.18
CA LYS A 175 -0.99 21.97 30.11
C LYS A 175 -0.83 22.47 28.67
N ALA A 176 0.13 21.93 27.92
CA ALA A 176 0.38 22.29 26.52
C ALA A 176 -0.84 22.03 25.62
N LYS A 177 -1.47 20.85 25.73
CA LYS A 177 -2.72 20.54 25.01
C LYS A 177 -3.86 21.49 25.37
N THR A 178 -3.93 21.93 26.62
CA THR A 178 -4.96 22.89 27.08
C THR A 178 -4.68 24.28 26.52
N MET A 179 -3.42 24.73 26.48
CA MET A 179 -3.03 26.01 25.88
C MET A 179 -3.29 26.03 24.37
N MET A 180 -2.93 24.96 23.65
CA MET A 180 -3.21 24.79 22.21
C MET A 180 -4.72 24.88 21.91
N LYS A 181 -5.56 24.19 22.70
CA LYS A 181 -7.03 24.27 22.57
C LYS A 181 -7.59 25.66 22.89
N LYS A 182 -7.01 26.39 23.86
CA LYS A 182 -7.40 27.78 24.16
C LYS A 182 -7.04 28.72 23.01
N MET A 183 -5.87 28.55 22.39
CA MET A 183 -5.46 29.36 21.23
C MET A 183 -6.35 29.10 20.01
N GLN A 184 -6.67 27.84 19.72
CA GLN A 184 -7.54 27.48 18.60
C GLN A 184 -9.00 27.94 18.76
N LYS A 185 -9.48 28.24 19.97
CA LYS A 185 -10.86 28.72 20.18
C LYS A 185 -11.20 29.99 19.39
N LYS A 186 -10.27 30.95 19.32
CA LYS A 186 -10.53 32.22 18.59
C LYS A 186 -10.61 31.99 17.08
N MET A 187 -9.74 31.11 16.56
CA MET A 187 -9.72 30.68 15.15
C MET A 187 -10.98 29.89 14.78
N ASN A 188 -11.39 28.93 15.62
CA ASN A 188 -12.59 28.12 15.38
C ASN A 188 -13.89 28.93 15.50
N CYS A 189 -13.90 29.99 16.31
CA CYS A 189 -15.06 30.88 16.45
C CYS A 189 -15.21 31.83 15.24
N LEU A 190 -14.12 32.09 14.52
CA LEU A 190 -14.06 32.97 13.34
C LEU A 190 -14.08 32.20 12.01
N GLY A 191 -14.08 30.86 12.05
CA GLY A 191 -14.26 30.02 10.87
C GLY A 191 -15.64 30.26 10.26
N LYS A 192 -15.67 31.05 9.17
CA LYS A 192 -16.88 31.29 8.39
C LYS A 192 -17.44 29.94 7.94
N LYS A 193 -18.67 29.67 8.37
CA LYS A 193 -19.46 28.48 8.01
C LYS A 193 -19.61 28.48 6.48
N GLY A 194 -19.03 27.50 5.80
CA GLY A 194 -19.11 27.37 4.35
C GLY A 194 -20.55 27.06 3.92
N GLU A 195 -20.95 27.57 2.75
CA GLU A 195 -22.31 27.50 2.20
C GLU A 195 -22.82 26.08 1.90
N ALA A 196 -22.03 25.03 2.17
CA ALA A 196 -22.36 23.62 1.90
C ALA A 196 -22.88 22.82 3.11
N ASP A 197 -22.98 23.41 4.32
CA ASP A 197 -23.39 22.69 5.54
C ASP A 197 -24.90 22.76 5.79
N ILE A 198 -25.67 21.85 5.21
CA ILE A 198 -27.09 21.64 5.57
C ILE A 198 -27.17 20.95 6.94
N HIS A 199 -27.20 21.74 8.01
CA HIS A 199 -27.39 21.25 9.37
C HIS A 199 -28.89 21.01 9.63
N VAL A 200 -29.35 19.76 9.55
CA VAL A 200 -30.70 19.40 10.02
C VAL A 200 -30.70 19.43 11.55
N PHE A 201 -31.36 20.43 12.12
CA PHE A 201 -31.59 20.54 13.55
C PHE A 201 -32.70 19.57 13.97
N TYR A 202 -32.36 18.51 14.70
CA TYR A 202 -33.34 17.88 15.57
C TYR A 202 -33.53 18.83 16.77
N MET A 203 -34.57 19.66 16.73
CA MET A 203 -34.98 20.47 17.88
C MET A 203 -35.33 19.53 19.04
N LYS A 204 -34.38 19.35 19.97
CA LYS A 204 -34.72 18.74 21.26
C LYS A 204 -35.70 19.67 21.98
N PRO A 205 -36.84 19.15 22.44
CA PRO A 205 -37.90 19.98 23.02
C PRO A 205 -37.45 20.66 24.32
N LYS A 206 -37.94 21.90 24.55
CA LYS A 206 -37.53 22.83 25.63
C LYS A 206 -37.59 22.24 27.05
N HIS A 207 -38.42 21.21 27.29
CA HIS A 207 -38.59 20.61 28.61
C HIS A 207 -37.37 19.80 29.09
N LEU A 208 -36.48 19.34 28.19
CA LEU A 208 -35.26 18.61 28.59
C LEU A 208 -34.12 19.51 29.11
N LEU A 209 -34.26 20.84 28.93
CA LEU A 209 -33.28 21.85 29.35
C LEU A 209 -33.75 22.67 30.56
N SER A 210 -35.02 22.54 30.93
CA SER A 210 -35.57 23.08 32.17
C SER A 210 -35.06 22.25 33.35
N GLY A 211 -34.21 22.83 34.20
CA GLY A 211 -33.85 22.23 35.49
C GLY A 211 -32.39 21.82 35.69
N LYS A 212 -31.54 21.85 34.66
CA LYS A 212 -30.10 21.59 34.84
C LYS A 212 -29.37 22.84 35.34
N ARG A 213 -29.45 23.09 36.66
CA ARG A 213 -28.61 24.08 37.35
C ARG A 213 -27.16 23.61 37.36
N LYS A 214 -26.22 24.49 36.99
CA LYS A 214 -24.78 24.28 37.23
C LYS A 214 -24.56 24.20 38.74
N ALA A 215 -23.84 23.17 39.20
CA ALA A 215 -23.44 23.03 40.59
C ALA A 215 -22.66 24.27 41.05
N GLY A 216 -23.31 25.09 41.88
CA GLY A 216 -22.75 26.30 42.49
C GLY A 216 -23.42 26.50 43.84
N LYS A 217 -22.59 26.62 44.89
CA LYS A 217 -23.01 26.74 46.29
C LYS A 217 -23.99 27.92 46.46
N LYS A 218 -25.10 27.66 47.17
CA LYS A 218 -25.95 28.70 47.77
C LYS A 218 -25.68 28.68 49.27
N ASP A 219 -24.70 29.45 49.72
CA ASP A 219 -24.69 29.96 51.09
C ASP A 219 -25.47 31.26 51.09
N ARG A 220 -26.51 31.34 51.92
CA ARG A 220 -27.10 32.60 52.36
C ARG A 220 -26.93 32.62 53.88
N ARG A 221 -26.25 33.66 54.37
CA ARG A 221 -26.37 34.15 55.74
C ARG A 221 -27.83 34.52 56.02
#